data_AF-A0A3C0W4E2-F1
#
_entry.id   AF-A0A3C0W4E2-F1
#
_cell.length_a   1.000
_cell.length_b   1.000
_cell.length_c   1.000
_cell.angle_alpha   90.00
_cell.angle_beta   90.00
_cell.angle_gamma   90.00
#
_symmetry.space_group_name_H-M   'P 1'
#
loop_
_entity.id
_entity.type
_entity.pdbx_description
1 polymer ?
#
loop_
_entity_poly.entity_id
_entity_poly.type
_entity_poly.pdbx_seq_one_letter_code
_entity_poly.pdbx_strand_id
1 'polypeptide(L)'
;MSALPLSELALMLAALVGAGAIAGVIGGLFGVGGGTVLVPALFYAFSVLGVGGESNLHVAIGTSLLTIVATSLRSLATHRAHGAVDETVLKTWTPWVAFGGLVGAAIAGFTSMEGLAIVYGACLLLVAAQMGLMPERFTLRKDLPTGWGRRGVGTGIGLLSAMMGVGGGSFGGMMMTLCGRPIHQAVATASGFGLAIGAAAALG
;
A
#
# COMPACT_ATOMS: atom_id res chain seq x y z
N MET A 1 26.06 -17.05 -11.63
CA MET A 1 24.63 -16.86 -11.95
C MET A 1 24.18 -18.06 -12.79
N SER A 2 23.84 -19.17 -12.15
CA SER A 2 23.24 -20.33 -12.83
C SER A 2 21.83 -19.92 -13.27
N ALA A 3 21.56 -19.95 -14.57
CA ALA A 3 20.22 -19.73 -15.08
C ALA A 3 19.26 -20.74 -14.42
N LEU A 4 18.20 -20.24 -13.78
CA LEU A 4 17.20 -21.09 -13.15
C LEU A 4 16.56 -22.01 -14.21
N PRO A 5 16.33 -23.29 -13.89
CA PRO A 5 15.68 -24.20 -14.82
C PRO A 5 14.28 -23.67 -15.18
N LEU A 6 13.86 -23.89 -16.43
CA LEU A 6 12.60 -23.35 -16.98
C LEU A 6 11.37 -23.73 -16.13
N SER A 7 11.43 -24.89 -15.48
CA SER A 7 10.40 -25.40 -14.56
C SER A 7 10.25 -24.58 -13.28
N GLU A 8 11.36 -24.14 -12.68
CA GLU A 8 11.34 -23.28 -11.49
C GLU A 8 10.83 -21.88 -11.83
N LEU A 9 11.23 -21.34 -12.99
CA LEU A 9 10.72 -20.07 -13.48
C LEU A 9 9.20 -20.12 -13.72
N ALA A 10 8.71 -21.19 -14.32
CA ALA A 10 7.28 -21.40 -14.56
C ALA A 10 6.49 -21.53 -13.25
N LEU A 11 6.99 -22.30 -12.28
CA LEU A 11 6.39 -22.45 -10.95
C LEU A 11 6.34 -21.11 -10.20
N MET A 12 7.41 -20.32 -10.28
CA MET A 12 7.46 -19.02 -9.63
C MET A 12 6.52 -18.01 -10.29
N LEU A 13 6.45 -17.98 -11.61
CA LEU A 13 5.46 -17.14 -12.32
C LEU A 13 4.03 -17.52 -11.93
N ALA A 14 3.72 -18.81 -11.87
CA ALA A 14 2.43 -19.28 -11.40
C ALA A 14 2.16 -18.87 -9.95
N ALA A 15 3.15 -18.98 -9.06
CA ALA A 15 3.05 -18.55 -7.67
C ALA A 15 2.83 -17.04 -7.54
N LEU A 16 3.52 -16.22 -8.34
CA LEU A 16 3.41 -14.77 -8.30
C LEU A 16 2.06 -14.28 -8.86
N VAL A 17 1.58 -14.91 -9.94
CA VAL A 17 0.24 -14.66 -10.48
C VAL A 17 -0.84 -15.07 -9.47
N GLY A 18 -0.70 -16.25 -8.85
CA GLY A 18 -1.61 -16.73 -7.82
C GLY A 18 -1.62 -15.82 -6.59
N ALA A 19 -0.45 -15.45 -6.09
CA ALA A 19 -0.31 -14.52 -4.97
C ALA A 19 -0.89 -13.15 -5.31
N GLY A 20 -0.65 -12.61 -6.51
CA GLY A 20 -1.22 -11.36 -6.98
C GLY A 20 -2.75 -11.41 -7.09
N ALA A 21 -3.32 -12.51 -7.59
CA ALA A 21 -4.76 -12.70 -7.67
C ALA A 21 -5.40 -12.76 -6.27
N ILE A 22 -4.82 -13.56 -5.36
CA ILE A 22 -5.28 -13.67 -3.97
C ILE A 22 -5.14 -12.32 -3.25
N ALA A 23 -4.00 -11.65 -3.39
CA ALA A 23 -3.75 -10.32 -2.83
C ALA A 23 -4.75 -9.28 -3.35
N GLY A 24 -5.10 -9.34 -4.64
CA GLY A 24 -6.10 -8.46 -5.25
C GLY A 24 -7.50 -8.71 -4.69
N VAL A 25 -7.90 -9.98 -4.54
CA VAL A 25 -9.19 -10.35 -3.96
C VAL A 25 -9.27 -9.95 -2.48
N ILE A 26 -8.27 -10.30 -1.67
CA ILE A 26 -8.21 -9.94 -0.24
C ILE A 26 -8.14 -8.42 -0.08
N GLY A 27 -7.26 -7.75 -0.84
CA GLY A 27 -7.14 -6.30 -0.82
C GLY A 27 -8.42 -5.57 -1.23
N GLY A 28 -9.19 -6.14 -2.17
CA GLY A 28 -10.47 -5.60 -2.62
C GLY A 28 -11.63 -5.86 -1.65
N LEU A 29 -11.72 -7.07 -1.07
CA LEU A 29 -12.76 -7.44 -0.11
C LEU A 29 -12.62 -6.69 1.20
N PHE A 30 -11.40 -6.60 1.72
CA PHE A 30 -11.14 -6.01 3.03
C PHE A 30 -10.75 -4.54 2.96
N GLY A 31 -10.47 -4.01 1.77
CA GLY A 31 -9.98 -2.63 1.60
C GLY A 31 -8.57 -2.41 2.15
N VAL A 32 -7.84 -3.48 2.48
CA VAL A 32 -6.55 -3.44 3.20
C VAL A 32 -5.37 -3.21 2.26
N GLY A 33 -5.60 -2.94 0.96
CA GLY A 33 -4.55 -2.64 -0.03
C GLY A 33 -3.59 -3.80 -0.30
N GLY A 34 -3.46 -4.21 -1.56
CA GLY A 34 -2.73 -5.44 -1.94
C GLY A 34 -1.25 -5.50 -1.52
N GLY A 35 -0.62 -4.37 -1.18
CA GLY A 35 0.79 -4.31 -0.76
C GLY A 35 1.13 -5.09 0.52
N THR A 36 0.17 -5.25 1.43
CA THR A 36 0.35 -6.07 2.66
C THR A 36 0.58 -7.54 2.34
N VAL A 37 0.07 -8.01 1.20
CA VAL A 37 0.25 -9.39 0.71
C VAL A 37 1.32 -9.46 -0.39
N LEU A 38 1.45 -8.42 -1.20
CA LEU A 38 2.39 -8.38 -2.32
C LEU A 38 3.85 -8.25 -1.86
N VAL A 39 4.14 -7.44 -0.85
CA VAL A 39 5.52 -7.23 -0.37
C VAL A 39 6.14 -8.52 0.20
N PRO A 40 5.47 -9.30 1.07
CA PRO A 40 6.01 -10.57 1.54
C PRO A 40 6.16 -11.58 0.40
N ALA A 41 5.19 -11.64 -0.51
CA ALA A 41 5.27 -12.53 -1.67
C ALA A 41 6.50 -12.21 -2.55
N LEU A 42 6.76 -10.92 -2.82
CA LEU A 42 7.95 -10.46 -3.54
C LEU A 42 9.23 -10.75 -2.77
N PHE A 43 9.26 -10.50 -1.46
CA PHE A 43 10.41 -10.78 -0.60
C PHE A 43 10.81 -12.26 -0.62
N TYR A 44 9.84 -13.17 -0.51
CA TYR A 44 10.08 -14.61 -0.61
C TYR A 44 10.52 -15.01 -2.02
N ALA A 45 9.86 -14.50 -3.06
CA ALA A 45 10.24 -14.78 -4.45
C ALA A 45 11.68 -14.37 -4.75
N PHE A 46 12.06 -13.15 -4.35
CA PHE A 46 13.42 -12.64 -4.54
C PHE A 46 14.46 -13.40 -3.70
N SER A 47 14.10 -13.84 -2.49
CA SER A 47 14.96 -14.71 -1.66
C SER A 47 15.28 -16.02 -2.37
N VAL A 48 14.28 -16.66 -2.99
CA VAL A 48 14.46 -17.92 -3.74
C VAL A 48 15.29 -17.70 -5.02
N LEU A 49 15.09 -16.56 -5.69
CA LEU A 49 15.84 -16.20 -6.90
C LEU A 49 17.30 -15.80 -6.63
N GLY A 50 17.69 -15.59 -5.37
CA GLY A 50 18.97 -14.97 -5.03
C GLY A 50 19.08 -13.52 -5.53
N VAL A 51 17.94 -12.85 -5.71
CA VAL A 51 17.85 -11.45 -6.14
C VAL A 51 17.67 -10.56 -4.91
N GLY A 52 18.32 -9.40 -4.90
CA GLY A 52 18.17 -8.41 -3.82
C GLY A 52 19.16 -8.54 -2.65
N GLY A 53 19.77 -9.71 -2.41
CA GLY A 53 20.86 -9.87 -1.42
C GLY A 53 20.52 -9.26 -0.05
N GLU A 54 21.41 -8.42 0.48
CA GLU A 54 21.23 -7.70 1.77
C GLU A 54 20.12 -6.62 1.73
N SER A 55 19.65 -6.21 0.55
CA SER A 55 18.60 -5.19 0.37
C SER A 55 17.29 -5.78 -0.17
N ASN A 56 17.09 -7.10 0.00
CA ASN A 56 15.94 -7.80 -0.56
C ASN A 56 14.59 -7.15 -0.18
N LEU A 57 14.46 -6.70 1.07
CA LEU A 57 13.25 -6.03 1.53
C LEU A 57 13.02 -4.67 0.84
N HIS A 58 14.07 -3.88 0.61
CA HIS A 58 13.99 -2.61 -0.13
C HIS A 58 13.55 -2.85 -1.58
N VAL A 59 14.10 -3.87 -2.24
CA VAL A 59 13.74 -4.22 -3.62
C VAL A 59 12.28 -4.67 -3.71
N ALA A 60 11.82 -5.47 -2.74
CA ALA A 60 10.43 -5.91 -2.65
C ALA A 60 9.46 -4.74 -2.46
N ILE A 61 9.78 -3.81 -1.55
CA ILE A 61 9.00 -2.60 -1.28
C ILE A 61 8.92 -1.70 -2.50
N GLY A 62 10.06 -1.41 -3.15
CA GLY A 62 10.11 -0.59 -4.36
C GLY A 62 9.33 -1.21 -5.52
N THR A 63 9.48 -2.52 -5.73
CA THR A 63 8.76 -3.26 -6.79
C THR A 63 7.25 -3.25 -6.54
N SER A 64 6.82 -3.42 -5.28
CA SER A 64 5.42 -3.32 -4.88
C SER A 64 4.86 -1.92 -5.17
N LEU A 65 5.58 -0.85 -4.81
CA LEU A 65 5.13 0.53 -5.07
C LEU A 65 4.97 0.81 -6.56
N LEU A 66 5.90 0.35 -7.40
CA LEU A 66 5.79 0.48 -8.85
C LEU A 66 4.57 -0.26 -9.41
N THR A 67 4.31 -1.47 -8.89
CA THR A 67 3.11 -2.24 -9.21
C THR A 67 1.83 -1.53 -8.76
N ILE A 68 1.86 -0.92 -7.57
CA ILE A 68 0.77 -0.11 -7.03
C ILE A 68 0.50 1.10 -7.94
N VAL A 69 1.51 1.81 -8.42
CA VAL A 69 1.32 2.95 -9.36
C VAL A 69 0.54 2.50 -10.60
N ALA A 70 0.96 1.41 -11.24
CA ALA A 70 0.32 0.90 -12.45
C ALA A 70 -1.13 0.45 -12.20
N THR A 71 -1.38 -0.27 -11.09
CA THR A 71 -2.70 -0.78 -10.74
C THR A 71 -3.63 0.32 -10.24
N SER A 72 -3.15 1.23 -9.40
CA SER A 72 -3.87 2.40 -8.90
C SER A 72 -4.28 3.36 -10.01
N LEU A 73 -3.46 3.54 -11.05
CA LEU A 73 -3.83 4.38 -12.19
C LEU A 73 -5.08 3.85 -12.90
N ARG A 74 -5.11 2.54 -13.21
CA ARG A 74 -6.28 1.90 -13.83
C ARG A 74 -7.48 1.91 -12.88
N SER A 75 -7.27 1.53 -11.62
CA SER A 75 -8.32 1.50 -10.59
C SER A 75 -8.98 2.87 -10.41
N LEU A 76 -8.17 3.93 -10.27
CA LEU A 76 -8.66 5.29 -10.11
C LEU A 76 -9.46 5.75 -11.34
N ALA A 77 -8.97 5.47 -12.56
CA ALA A 77 -9.68 5.83 -13.77
C ALA A 77 -11.06 5.16 -13.85
N THR A 78 -11.13 3.86 -13.57
CA THR A 78 -12.39 3.11 -13.53
C THR A 78 -13.33 3.61 -12.44
N HIS A 79 -12.84 3.83 -11.21
CA HIS A 79 -13.69 4.31 -10.13
C HIS A 79 -14.19 5.75 -10.34
N ARG A 80 -13.37 6.61 -10.96
CA ARG A 80 -13.78 7.95 -11.37
C ARG A 80 -14.89 7.91 -12.41
N ALA A 81 -14.78 7.02 -13.41
CA ALA A 81 -15.83 6.85 -14.42
C ALA A 81 -17.17 6.41 -13.82
N HIS A 82 -17.16 5.67 -12.71
CA HIS A 82 -18.35 5.24 -11.97
C HIS A 82 -18.84 6.26 -10.92
N GLY A 83 -18.21 7.42 -10.78
CA GLY A 83 -18.60 8.44 -9.79
C GLY A 83 -18.39 8.04 -8.33
N ALA A 84 -17.61 6.99 -8.05
CA ALA A 84 -17.40 6.47 -6.71
C ALA A 84 -16.31 7.23 -5.91
N VAL A 85 -15.55 8.10 -6.57
CA VAL A 85 -14.41 8.82 -5.97
C VAL A 85 -14.86 10.12 -5.31
N ASP A 86 -14.45 10.35 -4.05
CA ASP A 86 -14.58 11.66 -3.42
C ASP A 86 -13.44 12.57 -3.91
N GLU A 87 -13.71 13.34 -4.97
CA GLU A 87 -12.72 14.24 -5.58
C GLU A 87 -12.23 15.35 -4.64
N THR A 88 -13.07 15.77 -3.68
CA THR A 88 -12.70 16.79 -2.69
C THR A 88 -11.66 16.23 -1.73
N VAL A 89 -11.91 15.04 -1.20
CA VAL A 89 -10.96 14.34 -0.32
C VAL A 89 -9.70 14.03 -1.09
N LEU A 90 -9.82 13.47 -2.30
CA LEU A 90 -8.67 13.12 -3.12
C LEU A 90 -7.77 14.34 -3.36
N LYS A 91 -8.29 15.44 -3.90
CA LYS A 91 -7.48 16.64 -4.21
C LYS A 91 -6.85 17.27 -2.98
N THR A 92 -7.57 17.27 -1.85
CA THR A 92 -7.09 17.95 -0.64
C THR A 92 -6.11 17.14 0.20
N TRP A 93 -6.18 15.81 0.14
CA TRP A 93 -5.30 14.90 0.88
C TRP A 93 -4.06 14.49 0.06
N THR A 94 -4.20 14.34 -1.27
CA THR A 94 -3.11 13.96 -2.19
C THR A 94 -1.79 14.67 -1.93
N PRO A 95 -1.69 16.02 -1.79
CA PRO A 95 -0.40 16.68 -1.59
C PRO A 95 0.28 16.28 -0.28
N TRP A 96 -0.48 16.05 0.79
CA TRP A 96 0.05 15.65 2.10
C TRP A 96 0.47 14.19 2.11
N VAL A 97 -0.34 13.34 1.48
CA VAL A 97 -0.06 11.92 1.33
C VAL A 97 1.15 11.68 0.42
N ALA A 98 1.27 12.43 -0.69
CA ALA A 98 2.43 12.40 -1.56
C ALA A 98 3.69 12.90 -0.84
N PHE A 99 3.58 14.01 -0.10
CA PHE A 99 4.69 14.53 0.71
C PHE A 99 5.15 13.51 1.76
N GLY A 100 4.20 12.89 2.47
CA GLY A 100 4.49 11.79 3.38
C GLY A 100 5.16 10.62 2.68
N GLY A 101 4.69 10.23 1.49
CA GLY A 101 5.26 9.15 0.69
C GLY A 101 6.71 9.42 0.27
N LEU A 102 7.02 10.64 -0.16
CA LEU A 102 8.38 11.06 -0.52
C LEU A 102 9.31 11.03 0.71
N VAL A 103 8.85 11.57 1.84
CA VAL A 103 9.63 11.53 3.09
C VAL A 103 9.81 10.09 3.58
N GLY A 104 8.77 9.26 3.50
CA GLY A 104 8.83 7.85 3.89
C GLY A 104 9.78 7.03 3.02
N ALA A 105 9.79 7.27 1.70
CA ALA A 105 10.72 6.64 0.78
C ALA A 105 12.17 7.04 1.07
N ALA A 106 12.42 8.34 1.29
CA ALA A 106 13.73 8.84 1.68
C ALA A 106 14.20 8.19 3.00
N ILE A 107 13.36 8.15 4.02
CA ILE A 107 13.68 7.48 5.31
C ILE A 107 13.95 5.99 5.09
N ALA A 108 13.12 5.29 4.31
CA ALA A 108 13.32 3.87 4.02
C ALA A 108 14.66 3.62 3.32
N GLY A 109 15.10 4.51 2.43
CA GLY A 109 16.40 4.44 1.76
C GLY A 109 17.60 4.53 2.71
N PHE A 110 17.47 5.25 3.83
CA PHE A 110 18.52 5.34 4.86
C PHE A 110 18.35 4.33 6.01
N THR A 111 17.24 3.60 6.05
CA THR A 111 16.95 2.64 7.12
C THR A 111 17.58 1.28 6.80
N SER A 112 18.19 0.66 7.80
CA SER A 112 18.73 -0.70 7.67
C SER A 112 17.62 -1.72 7.37
N MET A 113 17.98 -2.85 6.75
CA MET A 113 17.03 -3.93 6.44
C MET A 113 16.26 -4.40 7.69
N GLU A 114 16.96 -4.55 8.81
CA GLU A 114 16.36 -4.96 10.09
C GLU A 114 15.38 -3.92 10.63
N GLY A 115 15.74 -2.62 10.58
CA GLY A 115 14.84 -1.54 10.97
C GLY A 115 13.58 -1.49 10.11
N LEU A 116 13.73 -1.67 8.80
CA LEU A 116 12.60 -1.69 7.87
C LEU A 116 11.71 -2.92 8.09
N ALA A 117 12.29 -4.08 8.40
CA ALA A 117 11.56 -5.30 8.75
C ALA A 117 10.76 -5.13 10.06
N ILE A 118 11.33 -4.47 11.07
CA ILE A 118 10.62 -4.15 12.33
C ILE A 118 9.44 -3.22 12.06
N VAL A 119 9.64 -2.14 11.29
CA VAL A 119 8.55 -1.21 10.94
C VAL A 119 7.45 -1.94 10.16
N TYR A 120 7.84 -2.71 9.15
CA TYR A 120 6.90 -3.48 8.33
C TYR A 120 6.11 -4.50 9.18
N GLY A 121 6.79 -5.28 10.02
CA GLY A 121 6.17 -6.26 10.90
C GLY A 121 5.25 -5.61 11.94
N ALA A 122 5.68 -4.52 12.58
CA ALA A 122 4.86 -3.78 13.53
C ALA A 122 3.58 -3.22 12.88
N CYS A 123 3.70 -2.64 11.69
CA CYS A 123 2.54 -2.14 10.97
C CYS A 123 1.62 -3.28 10.50
N LEU A 124 2.15 -4.42 10.04
CA LEU A 124 1.32 -5.59 9.73
C LEU A 124 0.56 -6.09 10.95
N LEU A 125 1.19 -6.14 12.13
CA LEU A 125 0.52 -6.51 13.37
C LEU A 125 -0.59 -5.51 13.72
N LEU A 126 -0.37 -4.21 13.52
CA LEU A 126 -1.40 -3.20 13.73
C LEU A 126 -2.59 -3.37 12.76
N VAL A 127 -2.32 -3.63 11.48
CA VAL A 127 -3.36 -3.89 10.47
C VAL A 127 -4.14 -5.16 10.83
N ALA A 128 -3.44 -6.25 11.17
CA ALA A 128 -4.05 -7.52 11.56
C ALA A 128 -4.88 -7.37 12.85
N ALA A 129 -4.36 -6.66 13.86
CA ALA A 129 -5.08 -6.36 15.09
C ALA A 129 -6.34 -5.54 14.79
N GLN A 130 -6.25 -4.55 13.90
CA GLN A 130 -7.43 -3.80 13.50
C GLN A 130 -8.48 -4.70 12.84
N MET A 131 -8.08 -5.54 11.90
CA MET A 131 -9.01 -6.44 11.22
C MET A 131 -9.65 -7.47 12.16
N GLY A 132 -8.89 -7.97 13.13
CA GLY A 132 -9.36 -8.98 14.09
C GLY A 132 -10.15 -8.41 15.25
N LEU A 133 -9.85 -7.18 15.70
CA LEU A 133 -10.43 -6.58 16.90
C LEU A 133 -11.47 -5.51 16.63
N MET A 134 -11.45 -4.83 15.47
CA MET A 134 -12.43 -3.79 15.15
C MET A 134 -13.56 -4.34 14.28
N PRO A 135 -14.81 -4.38 14.78
CA PRO A 135 -15.95 -4.79 13.98
C PRO A 135 -16.21 -3.81 12.82
N GLU A 136 -16.67 -4.32 11.68
CA GLU A 136 -16.86 -3.60 10.40
C GLU A 136 -17.72 -2.32 10.47
N ARG A 137 -18.42 -2.07 11.58
CA ARG A 137 -19.30 -0.91 11.79
C ARG A 137 -18.75 0.13 12.76
N PHE A 138 -17.54 -0.05 13.29
CA PHE A 138 -16.97 0.90 14.23
C PHE A 138 -16.53 2.18 13.51
N THR A 139 -17.29 3.25 13.70
CA THR A 139 -16.92 4.59 13.22
C THR A 139 -16.29 5.36 14.38
N LEU A 140 -14.98 5.60 14.29
CA LEU A 140 -14.21 6.35 15.28
C LEU A 140 -14.60 7.85 15.25
N ARG A 141 -14.95 8.35 14.07
CA ARG A 141 -15.39 9.73 13.83
C ARG A 141 -16.41 9.78 12.69
N LYS A 142 -17.31 10.76 12.72
CA LYS A 142 -18.29 10.98 11.64
C LYS A 142 -17.75 11.76 10.44
N ASP A 143 -16.64 12.48 10.64
CA ASP A 143 -16.05 13.37 9.64
C ASP A 143 -14.54 13.18 9.53
N LEU A 144 -14.04 13.28 8.29
CA LEU A 144 -12.62 13.28 8.00
C LEU A 144 -11.96 14.52 8.66
N PRO A 145 -10.74 14.37 9.22
CA PRO A 145 -10.05 15.50 9.82
C PRO A 145 -9.81 16.60 8.77
N THR A 146 -10.16 17.84 9.12
CA THR A 146 -9.97 19.04 8.29
C THR A 146 -8.82 19.91 8.83
N GLY A 147 -8.37 20.88 8.05
CA GLY A 147 -7.32 21.82 8.46
C GLY A 147 -5.98 21.14 8.73
N TRP A 148 -5.38 21.40 9.90
CA TRP A 148 -4.10 20.83 10.33
C TRP A 148 -4.15 19.32 10.58
N GLY A 149 -5.29 18.79 11.03
CA GLY A 149 -5.47 17.35 11.23
C GLY A 149 -5.31 16.56 9.93
N ARG A 150 -5.86 17.09 8.82
CA ARG A 150 -5.67 16.52 7.47
C ARG A 150 -4.19 16.41 7.09
N ARG A 151 -3.41 17.45 7.39
CA ARG A 151 -1.99 17.53 7.04
C ARG A 151 -1.19 16.48 7.80
N GLY A 152 -1.36 16.42 9.13
CA GLY A 152 -0.65 15.46 9.97
C GLY A 152 -1.01 14.01 9.61
N VAL A 153 -2.31 13.71 9.52
CA VAL A 153 -2.78 12.36 9.22
C VAL A 153 -2.42 11.95 7.79
N GLY A 154 -2.61 12.83 6.80
CA GLY A 154 -2.25 12.55 5.41
C GLY A 154 -0.75 12.27 5.24
N THR A 155 0.12 13.08 5.85
CA THR A 155 1.57 12.85 5.83
C THR A 155 1.94 11.54 6.52
N GLY A 156 1.36 11.24 7.70
CA GLY A 156 1.60 9.98 8.40
C GLY A 156 1.19 8.75 7.60
N ILE A 157 0.02 8.82 6.95
CA ILE A 157 -0.46 7.76 6.04
C ILE A 157 0.54 7.57 4.89
N GLY A 158 0.95 8.64 4.23
CA GLY A 158 1.91 8.57 3.12
C GLY A 158 3.25 7.96 3.55
N LEU A 159 3.77 8.43 4.68
CA LEU A 159 5.05 8.00 5.23
C LEU A 159 5.06 6.50 5.55
N LEU A 160 4.08 6.03 6.32
CA LEU A 160 3.99 4.61 6.68
C LEU A 160 3.69 3.73 5.46
N SER A 161 2.86 4.21 4.53
CA SER A 161 2.53 3.48 3.31
C SER A 161 3.76 3.28 2.42
N ALA A 162 4.57 4.32 2.22
CA ALA A 162 5.82 4.22 1.44
C ALA A 162 6.84 3.29 2.10
N MET A 163 7.05 3.43 3.43
CA MET A 163 7.96 2.55 4.17
C MET A 163 7.52 1.09 4.15
N MET A 164 6.21 0.81 4.12
CA MET A 164 5.72 -0.54 4.00
C MET A 164 5.68 -1.07 2.56
N GLY A 165 5.83 -0.23 1.53
CA GLY A 165 5.55 -0.62 0.15
C GLY A 165 4.07 -0.95 -0.09
N VAL A 166 3.20 -0.27 0.65
CA VAL A 166 1.77 -0.51 0.69
C VAL A 166 1.05 0.69 0.07
N GLY A 167 0.01 0.45 -0.71
CA GLY A 167 -0.73 1.52 -1.38
C GLY A 167 -1.66 2.27 -0.43
N GLY A 168 -2.28 3.34 -0.94
CA GLY A 168 -3.19 4.17 -0.15
C GLY A 168 -4.46 3.46 0.36
N GLY A 169 -4.78 2.27 -0.17
CA GLY A 169 -5.89 1.43 0.28
C GLY A 169 -5.82 1.09 1.78
N SER A 170 -4.65 0.66 2.25
CA SER A 170 -4.50 0.10 3.60
C SER A 170 -4.72 1.12 4.68
N PHE A 171 -3.95 2.22 4.68
CA PHE A 171 -4.07 3.26 5.71
C PHE A 171 -5.06 4.36 5.32
N GLY A 172 -5.10 4.75 4.04
CA GLY A 172 -6.02 5.78 3.55
C GLY A 172 -7.46 5.28 3.47
N GLY A 173 -7.69 4.08 2.95
CA GLY A 173 -9.02 3.47 2.90
C GLY A 173 -9.55 3.14 4.31
N MET A 174 -8.69 2.64 5.18
CA MET A 174 -8.97 2.45 6.61
C MET A 174 -9.32 3.76 7.31
N MET A 175 -8.56 4.83 7.13
CA MET A 175 -8.91 6.14 7.70
C MET A 175 -10.30 6.61 7.25
N MET A 176 -10.65 6.40 5.96
CA MET A 176 -11.95 6.76 5.43
C MET A 176 -13.09 5.91 6.00
N THR A 177 -12.91 4.59 6.11
CA THR A 177 -13.92 3.69 6.70
C THR A 177 -14.09 3.95 8.20
N LEU A 178 -13.01 4.21 8.94
CA LEU A 178 -13.04 4.64 10.34
C LEU A 178 -13.72 6.00 10.53
N CYS A 179 -13.68 6.87 9.51
CA CYS A 179 -14.41 8.14 9.49
C CYS A 179 -15.85 8.00 8.94
N GLY A 180 -16.38 6.77 8.80
CA GLY A 180 -17.76 6.53 8.41
C GLY A 180 -18.06 6.64 6.90
N ARG A 181 -17.04 6.70 6.05
CA ARG A 181 -17.23 6.67 4.59
C ARG A 181 -17.51 5.26 4.11
N PRO A 182 -18.42 5.08 3.12
CA PRO A 182 -18.77 3.76 2.65
C PRO A 182 -17.58 3.10 1.94
N ILE A 183 -17.44 1.78 2.09
CA ILE A 183 -16.24 1.04 1.67
C ILE A 183 -15.92 1.22 0.18
N HIS A 184 -16.94 1.28 -0.69
CA HIS A 184 -16.76 1.51 -2.11
C HIS A 184 -16.14 2.89 -2.41
N GLN A 185 -16.56 3.94 -1.69
CA GLN A 185 -15.99 5.29 -1.82
C GLN A 185 -14.60 5.38 -1.19
N ALA A 186 -14.40 4.69 -0.06
CA ALA A 186 -13.11 4.62 0.61
C ALA A 186 -12.05 3.97 -0.29
N VAL A 187 -12.34 2.79 -0.84
CA VAL A 187 -11.44 2.06 -1.75
C VAL A 187 -11.20 2.84 -3.05
N ALA A 188 -12.26 3.44 -3.61
CA ALA A 188 -12.17 4.26 -4.82
C ALA A 188 -11.24 5.47 -4.63
N THR A 189 -11.42 6.22 -3.54
CA THR A 189 -10.62 7.42 -3.23
C THR A 189 -9.19 7.05 -2.83
N ALA A 190 -9.04 5.97 -2.05
CA ALA A 190 -7.74 5.47 -1.60
C ALA A 190 -6.88 4.90 -2.74
N SER A 191 -7.48 4.46 -3.85
CA SER A 191 -6.74 4.11 -5.07
C SER A 191 -5.94 5.31 -5.60
N GLY A 192 -6.49 6.52 -5.49
CA GLY A 192 -5.76 7.75 -5.85
C GLY A 192 -4.64 8.09 -4.87
N PHE A 193 -4.81 7.80 -3.58
CA PHE A 193 -3.71 7.90 -2.62
C PHE A 193 -2.58 6.92 -2.95
N GLY A 194 -2.88 5.68 -3.36
CA GLY A 194 -1.86 4.72 -3.79
C GLY A 194 -1.05 5.21 -4.98
N LEU A 195 -1.70 5.83 -5.96
CA LEU A 195 -1.01 6.47 -7.08
C LEU A 195 -0.10 7.61 -6.60
N ALA A 196 -0.59 8.48 -5.72
CA ALA A 196 0.17 9.61 -5.19
C ALA A 196 1.39 9.18 -4.36
N ILE A 197 1.22 8.18 -3.47
CA ILE A 197 2.30 7.63 -2.64
C ILE A 197 3.34 6.98 -3.53
N GLY A 198 2.93 6.07 -4.42
CA GLY A 198 3.86 5.33 -5.26
C GLY A 198 4.62 6.23 -6.23
N ALA A 199 3.96 7.22 -6.83
CA ALA A 199 4.63 8.18 -7.70
C ALA A 199 5.61 9.07 -6.93
N ALA A 200 5.25 9.54 -5.74
CA ALA A 200 6.13 10.35 -4.90
C ALA A 200 7.30 9.55 -4.35
N ALA A 201 7.07 8.30 -3.94
CA ALA A 201 8.10 7.38 -3.46
C ALA A 201 9.06 6.96 -4.58
N ALA A 202 8.64 6.96 -5.84
CA ALA A 202 9.54 6.72 -6.98
C ALA A 202 10.50 7.90 -7.25
N LEU A 203 10.24 9.08 -6.68
CA LEU A 203 11.05 10.29 -6.84
C LEU A 203 12.04 10.53 -5.69
N GLY A 204 11.83 9.88 -4.54
CA GLY A 204 12.64 10.03 -3.32
C GLY A 204 13.55 8.84 -3.10
#